data_AF-A0AAN6F3A6-F1
#
_entry.id   AF-A0AAN6F3A6-F1
#
_cell.length_a   1.000
_cell.length_b   1.000
_cell.length_c   1.000
_cell.angle_alpha   90.00
_cell.angle_beta   90.00
_cell.angle_gamma   90.00
#
_symmetry.space_group_name_H-M   'P 1'
#
loop_
_entity.id
_entity.type
_entity.pdbx_description
1 polymer ?
#
loop_
_entity_poly.entity_id
_entity_poly.type
_entity_poly.pdbx_seq_one_letter_code
_entity_poly.pdbx_strand_id
1 'polypeptide(L)'
;MAKDSRPPVNGFVGAMRKVYNPLGFSKGYNFVLFFITMGYLFGFTLSRLEYLSFRGVFCNPHSSGATGAAPGECYYYLQNPYKIGIQLHLYTILPAALLVVLQFVPIIRHKLRLFHRLNGYLVITLSLISSAGAIMILPHAFGGDLAIQTYGGALVISTTLAYLMAYVNIKLLQIDQHRAWMFRAWAYFSTIITLRLIQVSAGAIISLLGGWYVSRPCAQINSILGQTETLAAYPSCSSFYDGTNPSQHVAVAAGFPKGTAVEIAAAMGVTFGAAGWLALWLHVTMVEIYLRITPAESDRLRQVSYERQFARGSKRPGYAGLVAEHFGDAKPYVPLAPEMLTKALDVETDEKSRDTQPRVRKDGKFKIVQLSDAHLSTSTAVCLDAIGPNYNEPSTHCEADFRTLELLESVLDSEAPDLVILSGDQLAAPLIERRISYAAIFGNHDDEGALSLSRATQMSLLQTLPYSLSQPGPENVEGIGNYYLEILAPSPSTHSALTIYFLDTHGLPPDEKKYKGYDWLEPSQISWFTSTAQGLRKQHAKYSHFHLDMAFIHIPLPEYAEEGLVVKGGQWREGITAPKFNSHFYDALADEGILG
;
A
#
# COMPACT_ATOMS: atom_id res chain seq x y z
N MET A 1 -9.43 11.90 -8.44
CA MET A 1 -9.49 11.35 -7.06
C MET A 1 -10.94 11.02 -6.80
N ALA A 2 -11.28 9.76 -6.55
CA ALA A 2 -12.63 9.42 -6.09
C ALA A 2 -12.84 10.13 -4.75
N LYS A 3 -13.80 11.05 -4.68
CA LYS A 3 -14.40 11.39 -3.39
C LYS A 3 -14.84 10.06 -2.79
N ASP A 4 -14.50 9.81 -1.53
CA ASP A 4 -15.06 8.66 -0.82
C ASP A 4 -16.58 8.87 -0.80
N SER A 5 -17.29 8.20 -1.73
CA SER A 5 -18.73 8.31 -1.94
C SER A 5 -19.50 7.65 -0.80
N ARG A 6 -18.80 6.93 0.08
CA ARG A 6 -19.34 6.34 1.30
C ARG A 6 -19.83 7.43 2.25
N PRO A 7 -21.08 7.38 2.73
CA PRO A 7 -21.55 8.30 3.77
C PRO A 7 -20.66 8.20 5.02
N PRO A 8 -20.46 9.29 5.78
CA PRO A 8 -19.62 9.26 6.97
C PRO A 8 -20.26 8.38 8.04
N VAL A 9 -19.47 7.46 8.61
CA VAL A 9 -19.92 6.48 9.63
C VAL A 9 -20.54 7.16 10.86
N ASN A 10 -20.06 8.36 11.22
CA ASN A 10 -20.63 9.17 12.29
C ASN A 10 -20.32 10.67 12.07
N GLY A 11 -20.91 11.53 12.90
CA GLY A 11 -20.74 12.98 12.83
C GLY A 11 -19.29 13.44 12.98
N PHE A 12 -18.47 12.74 13.78
CA PHE A 12 -17.05 13.03 13.94
C PHE A 12 -16.27 12.77 12.63
N VAL A 13 -16.49 11.63 11.98
CA VAL A 13 -15.89 11.32 10.67
C VAL A 13 -16.35 12.33 9.61
N GLY A 14 -17.61 12.75 9.65
CA GLY A 14 -18.15 13.82 8.80
C GLY A 14 -17.42 15.16 8.99
N ALA A 15 -17.17 15.57 10.23
CA ALA A 15 -16.41 16.77 10.55
C ALA A 15 -14.93 16.65 10.13
N MET A 16 -14.28 15.53 10.44
CA MET A 16 -12.88 15.29 10.07
C MET A 16 -12.66 15.25 8.56
N ARG A 17 -13.62 14.70 7.79
CA ARG A 17 -13.59 14.75 6.31
C ARG A 17 -13.52 16.18 5.76
N LYS A 18 -14.13 17.16 6.43
CA LYS A 18 -14.02 18.58 6.03
C LYS A 18 -12.62 19.14 6.24
N VAL A 19 -11.83 18.55 7.14
CA VAL A 19 -10.45 18.96 7.43
C VAL A 19 -9.45 18.31 6.47
N TYR A 20 -9.52 16.99 6.28
CA TYR A 20 -8.48 16.27 5.54
C TYR A 20 -8.73 16.12 4.02
N ASN A 21 -9.99 16.17 3.55
CA ASN A 21 -10.29 16.08 2.12
C ASN A 21 -9.73 17.28 1.31
N PRO A 22 -9.79 18.54 1.78
CA PRO A 22 -9.17 19.67 1.08
C PRO A 22 -7.66 19.53 0.88
N LEU A 23 -6.99 18.84 1.80
CA LEU A 23 -5.56 18.53 1.74
C LEU A 23 -5.24 17.35 0.81
N GLY A 24 -6.27 16.67 0.28
CA GLY A 24 -6.14 15.57 -0.68
C GLY A 24 -5.93 14.19 -0.04
N PHE A 25 -6.28 14.01 1.23
CA PHE A 25 -6.33 12.68 1.85
C PHE A 25 -7.70 12.03 1.62
N SER A 26 -7.76 10.77 1.19
CA SER A 26 -9.01 10.01 1.04
C SER A 26 -9.45 9.33 2.33
N LYS A 27 -8.49 8.77 3.08
CA LYS A 27 -8.73 8.01 4.30
C LYS A 27 -8.22 8.78 5.51
N GLY A 28 -9.00 8.82 6.59
CA GLY A 28 -8.67 9.58 7.81
C GLY A 28 -7.38 9.12 8.49
N TYR A 29 -7.09 7.81 8.51
CA TYR A 29 -5.86 7.31 9.15
C TYR A 29 -4.58 7.81 8.44
N ASN A 30 -4.61 8.00 7.11
CA ASN A 30 -3.47 8.56 6.38
C ASN A 30 -3.18 10.00 6.83
N PHE A 31 -4.23 10.77 7.11
CA PHE A 31 -4.10 12.12 7.65
C PHE A 31 -3.55 12.10 9.08
N VAL A 32 -4.01 11.17 9.93
CA VAL A 32 -3.49 11.01 11.30
C VAL A 32 -2.00 10.64 11.27
N LEU A 33 -1.60 9.69 10.43
CA LEU A 33 -0.18 9.32 10.28
C LEU A 33 0.67 10.49 9.77
N PHE A 34 0.18 11.25 8.79
CA PHE A 34 0.83 12.48 8.33
C PHE A 34 0.96 13.50 9.46
N PHE A 35 -0.09 13.72 10.25
CA PHE A 35 -0.06 14.67 11.36
C PHE A 35 0.91 14.24 12.46
N ILE A 36 0.93 12.97 12.84
CA ILE A 36 1.86 12.45 13.86
C ILE A 36 3.31 12.55 13.37
N THR A 37 3.60 12.19 12.13
CA THR A 37 4.97 12.16 11.61
C THR A 37 5.46 13.54 11.18
N MET A 38 4.79 14.16 10.20
CA MET A 38 5.20 15.46 9.64
C MET A 38 4.78 16.63 10.53
N GLY A 39 3.68 16.52 11.28
CA GLY A 39 3.28 17.55 12.25
C GLY A 39 4.24 17.63 13.43
N TYR A 40 4.80 16.49 13.88
CA TYR A 40 5.84 16.50 14.90
C TYR A 40 7.14 17.12 14.42
N LEU A 41 7.58 16.79 13.19
CA LEU A 41 8.72 17.46 12.54
C LEU A 41 8.48 18.97 12.43
N PHE A 42 7.29 19.39 11.96
CA PHE A 42 6.92 20.79 11.85
C PHE A 42 6.96 21.52 13.19
N GLY A 43 6.36 20.94 14.24
CA GLY A 43 6.36 21.50 15.59
C GLY A 43 7.76 21.61 16.18
N PHE A 44 8.58 20.57 16.00
CA PHE A 44 9.99 20.61 16.41
C PHE A 44 10.74 21.74 15.68
N THR A 45 10.62 21.85 14.36
CA THR A 45 11.28 22.91 13.60
C THR A 45 10.84 24.30 14.02
N LEU A 46 9.53 24.52 14.22
CA LEU A 46 9.01 25.80 14.73
C LEU A 46 9.63 26.17 16.07
N SER A 47 9.74 25.21 17.00
CA SER A 47 10.37 25.44 18.31
C SER A 47 11.86 25.78 18.24
N ARG A 48 12.52 25.58 17.08
CA ARG A 48 13.94 25.83 16.88
C ARG A 48 14.24 27.00 15.94
N LEU A 49 13.22 27.67 15.39
CA LEU A 49 13.43 28.84 14.51
C LEU A 49 14.13 30.00 15.21
N GLU A 50 13.95 30.13 16.53
CA GLU A 50 14.65 31.13 17.34
C GLU A 50 16.18 31.02 17.25
N TYR A 51 16.72 29.83 16.92
CA TYR A 51 18.16 29.61 16.76
C TYR A 51 18.76 30.28 15.51
N LEU A 52 17.91 30.76 14.59
CA LEU A 52 18.37 31.62 13.49
C LEU A 52 18.95 32.95 14.04
N SER A 53 18.49 33.40 15.20
CA SER A 53 19.12 34.50 15.95
C SER A 53 20.39 34.00 16.63
N PHE A 54 21.49 33.94 15.87
CA PHE A 54 22.73 33.28 16.30
C PHE A 54 23.34 33.89 17.56
N ARG A 55 23.48 35.23 17.64
CA ARG A 55 24.01 35.92 18.84
C ARG A 55 22.94 36.36 19.83
N GLY A 56 21.66 36.39 19.42
CA GLY A 56 20.57 36.79 20.30
C GLY A 56 19.99 35.64 21.13
N VAL A 57 19.98 34.43 20.57
CA VAL A 57 19.38 33.25 21.22
C VAL A 57 20.38 32.09 21.28
N PHE A 58 20.88 31.60 20.14
CA PHE A 58 21.64 30.34 20.09
C PHE A 58 22.95 30.39 20.89
N CYS A 59 23.81 31.38 20.63
CA CYS A 59 25.04 31.67 21.37
C CYS A 59 25.01 33.10 21.91
N ASN A 60 24.08 33.34 22.84
CA ASN A 60 23.96 34.61 23.54
C ASN A 60 24.92 34.67 24.75
N PRO A 61 25.87 35.61 24.79
CA PRO A 61 26.83 35.74 25.90
C PRO A 61 26.21 36.24 27.21
N HIS A 62 24.96 36.72 27.17
CA HIS A 62 24.22 37.24 28.32
C HIS A 62 23.05 36.34 28.75
N SER A 63 22.87 35.19 28.08
CA SER A 63 21.82 34.23 28.43
C SER A 63 22.31 33.27 29.51
N SER A 64 21.59 33.22 30.63
CA SER A 64 21.78 32.26 31.72
C SER A 64 20.70 31.18 31.67
N GLY A 65 20.71 30.29 30.67
CA GLY A 65 19.83 29.12 30.70
C GLY A 65 19.41 28.49 29.37
N ALA A 66 18.47 27.55 29.49
CA ALA A 66 18.07 26.47 28.57
C ALA A 66 17.50 26.87 27.18
N THR A 67 17.59 28.15 26.80
CA THR A 67 17.04 28.70 25.55
C THR A 67 18.07 28.79 24.42
N GLY A 68 19.32 28.39 24.65
CA GLY A 68 20.41 28.43 23.66
C GLY A 68 21.00 27.07 23.32
N ALA A 69 22.22 27.08 22.78
CA ALA A 69 23.03 25.87 22.60
C ALA A 69 23.30 25.17 23.95
N ALA A 70 23.65 23.88 23.91
CA ALA A 70 24.01 23.17 25.14
C ALA A 70 25.21 23.85 25.83
N PRO A 71 25.30 23.79 27.18
CA PRO A 71 26.34 24.50 27.90
C PRO A 71 27.75 24.11 27.40
N GLY A 72 28.59 25.12 27.12
CA GLY A 72 29.96 24.91 26.63
C GLY A 72 30.10 24.74 25.12
N GLU A 73 29.04 24.53 24.35
CA GLU A 73 29.13 24.37 22.89
C GLU A 73 29.55 25.67 22.19
N CYS A 74 29.08 26.82 22.70
CA CYS A 74 29.39 28.12 22.12
C CYS A 74 30.86 28.51 22.20
N TYR A 75 31.65 27.87 23.07
CA TYR A 75 33.11 28.00 23.06
C TYR A 75 33.68 27.69 21.68
N TYR A 76 33.24 26.58 21.06
CA TYR A 76 33.67 26.18 19.72
C TYR A 76 32.91 26.91 18.61
N TYR A 77 31.59 27.06 18.74
CA TYR A 77 30.75 27.67 17.69
C TYR A 77 30.98 29.17 17.47
N LEU A 78 31.75 29.84 18.32
CA LEU A 78 32.20 31.21 18.08
C LEU A 78 33.52 31.29 17.30
N GLN A 79 34.22 30.17 17.12
CA GLN A 79 35.52 30.07 16.45
C GLN A 79 35.39 29.55 15.01
N ASN A 80 36.26 29.99 14.10
CA ASN A 80 36.34 29.43 12.76
C ASN A 80 37.15 28.11 12.77
N PRO A 81 36.77 27.08 11.99
CA PRO A 81 35.69 27.05 10.99
C PRO A 81 34.30 26.68 11.56
N TYR A 82 34.21 26.31 12.83
CA TYR A 82 32.98 25.75 13.44
C TYR A 82 31.80 26.72 13.45
N LYS A 83 32.06 28.03 13.60
CA LYS A 83 31.07 29.09 13.45
C LYS A 83 30.40 29.06 12.09
N ILE A 84 31.18 28.92 11.02
CA ILE A 84 30.65 28.80 9.66
C ILE A 84 29.82 27.52 9.55
N GLY A 85 30.34 26.40 10.08
CA GLY A 85 29.66 25.11 10.07
C GLY A 85 28.28 25.14 10.71
N ILE A 86 28.16 25.67 11.94
CA ILE A 86 26.87 25.72 12.64
C ILE A 86 25.90 26.71 11.99
N GLN A 87 26.38 27.84 11.45
CA GLN A 87 25.53 28.78 10.71
C GLN A 87 24.99 28.15 9.43
N LEU A 88 25.85 27.48 8.64
CA LEU A 88 25.42 26.72 7.47
C LEU A 88 24.39 25.67 7.85
N HIS A 89 24.63 24.92 8.93
CA HIS A 89 23.72 23.89 9.41
C HIS A 89 22.34 24.45 9.76
N LEU A 90 22.25 25.44 10.65
CA LEU A 90 20.99 26.01 11.15
C LEU A 90 20.23 26.79 10.08
N TYR A 91 20.92 27.66 9.33
CA TYR A 91 20.30 28.55 8.34
C TYR A 91 19.72 27.79 7.14
N THR A 92 20.12 26.54 6.93
CA THR A 92 19.62 25.73 5.82
C THR A 92 18.70 24.59 6.26
N ILE A 93 18.95 23.93 7.40
CA ILE A 93 18.10 22.81 7.82
C ILE A 93 16.74 23.26 8.32
N LEU A 94 16.66 24.38 9.06
CA LEU A 94 15.41 24.84 9.63
C LEU A 94 14.42 25.25 8.52
N PRO A 95 14.82 26.04 7.50
CA PRO A 95 13.95 26.28 6.35
C PRO A 95 13.63 25.00 5.56
N ALA A 96 14.60 24.09 5.35
CA ALA A 96 14.36 22.84 4.63
C ALA A 96 13.30 21.96 5.31
N ALA A 97 13.36 21.83 6.64
CA ALA A 97 12.42 21.05 7.43
C ALA A 97 11.02 21.67 7.49
N LEU A 98 10.87 22.99 7.39
CA LEU A 98 9.55 23.61 7.20
C LEU A 98 8.98 23.32 5.81
N LEU A 99 9.81 23.47 4.79
CA LEU A 99 9.42 23.32 3.39
C LEU A 99 9.09 21.87 3.01
N VAL A 100 9.69 20.88 3.67
CA VAL A 100 9.42 19.47 3.37
C VAL A 100 8.01 19.05 3.74
N VAL A 101 7.40 19.65 4.77
CA VAL A 101 6.03 19.30 5.18
C VAL A 101 5.07 19.44 3.99
N LEU A 102 5.28 20.49 3.18
CA LEU A 102 4.54 20.75 1.94
C LEU A 102 4.78 19.71 0.84
N GLN A 103 5.93 19.03 0.84
CA GLN A 103 6.25 17.95 -0.12
C GLN A 103 5.37 16.72 0.09
N PHE A 104 4.91 16.48 1.32
CA PHE A 104 4.13 15.30 1.68
C PHE A 104 2.61 15.53 1.66
N VAL A 105 2.15 16.78 1.42
CA VAL A 105 0.72 17.08 1.27
C VAL A 105 0.22 16.61 -0.11
N PRO A 106 -0.77 15.68 -0.18
CA PRO A 106 -1.22 15.11 -1.44
C PRO A 106 -1.70 16.13 -2.47
N ILE A 107 -2.48 17.14 -2.07
CA ILE A 107 -3.05 18.13 -3.01
C ILE A 107 -1.97 18.89 -3.77
N ILE A 108 -0.83 19.20 -3.12
CA ILE A 108 0.29 19.90 -3.73
C ILE A 108 0.92 19.04 -4.83
N ARG A 109 1.12 17.75 -4.57
CA ARG A 109 1.71 16.81 -5.53
C ARG A 109 0.84 16.59 -6.76
N HIS A 110 -0.48 16.63 -6.61
CA HIS A 110 -1.40 16.37 -7.72
C HIS A 110 -1.77 17.62 -8.53
N LYS A 111 -2.08 18.74 -7.84
CA LYS A 111 -2.55 19.97 -8.50
C LYS A 111 -1.42 20.98 -8.76
N LEU A 112 -0.45 21.08 -7.85
CA LEU A 112 0.62 22.09 -7.90
C LEU A 112 1.98 21.46 -8.22
N ARG A 113 2.04 20.64 -9.28
CA ARG A 113 3.23 19.86 -9.68
C ARG A 113 4.49 20.70 -9.90
N LEU A 114 4.36 21.91 -10.43
CA LEU A 114 5.51 22.82 -10.62
C LEU A 114 6.08 23.27 -9.28
N PHE A 115 5.22 23.71 -8.36
CA PHE A 115 5.62 24.08 -7.01
C PHE A 115 6.28 22.91 -6.27
N HIS A 116 5.69 21.71 -6.32
CA HIS A 116 6.28 20.51 -5.72
C HIS A 116 7.72 20.28 -6.21
N ARG A 117 7.97 20.36 -7.52
CA ARG A 117 9.30 20.19 -8.11
C ARG A 117 10.30 21.27 -7.67
N LEU A 118 9.92 22.54 -7.76
CA LEU A 118 10.79 23.67 -7.38
C LEU A 118 11.13 23.62 -5.89
N ASN A 119 10.12 23.41 -5.05
CA ASN A 119 10.30 23.27 -3.61
C ASN A 119 11.15 22.03 -3.28
N GLY A 120 11.02 20.93 -4.03
CA GLY A 120 11.81 19.71 -3.83
C GLY A 120 13.30 19.95 -4.08
N TYR A 121 13.67 20.65 -5.16
CA TYR A 121 15.06 21.02 -5.43
C TYR A 121 15.64 21.95 -4.37
N LEU A 122 14.85 22.93 -3.90
CA LEU A 122 15.26 23.82 -2.82
C LEU A 122 15.53 23.04 -1.52
N VAL A 123 14.61 22.15 -1.13
CA VAL A 123 14.74 21.30 0.07
C VAL A 123 16.00 20.42 0.01
N ILE A 124 16.27 19.77 -1.12
CA ILE A 124 17.47 18.94 -1.30
C ILE A 124 18.74 19.79 -1.17
N THR A 125 18.78 20.95 -1.85
CA THR A 125 19.95 21.83 -1.86
C THR A 125 20.28 22.34 -0.46
N LEU A 126 19.27 22.84 0.26
CA LEU A 126 19.43 23.30 1.64
C LEU A 126 19.88 22.16 2.57
N SER A 127 19.33 20.96 2.41
CA SER A 127 19.71 19.79 3.24
C SER A 127 21.17 19.36 2.99
N LEU A 128 21.66 19.42 1.75
CA LEU A 128 23.05 19.10 1.42
C LEU A 128 24.03 20.14 1.98
N ILE A 129 23.70 21.43 1.88
CA ILE A 129 24.49 22.50 2.52
C ILE A 129 24.51 22.32 4.04
N SER A 130 23.36 21.98 4.63
CA SER A 130 23.27 21.68 6.05
C SER A 130 24.15 20.51 6.46
N SER A 131 24.21 19.46 5.64
CA SER A 131 25.01 18.26 5.90
C SER A 131 26.51 18.59 5.88
N ALA A 132 26.96 19.46 4.97
CA ALA A 132 28.33 19.97 5.00
C ALA A 132 28.61 20.76 6.29
N GLY A 133 27.69 21.64 6.70
CA GLY A 133 27.78 22.35 7.97
C GLY A 133 27.82 21.41 9.19
N ALA A 134 27.04 20.33 9.17
CA ALA A 134 27.02 19.31 10.21
C ALA A 134 28.37 18.61 10.32
N ILE A 135 28.97 18.16 9.21
CA ILE A 135 30.30 17.53 9.20
C ILE A 135 31.34 18.44 9.85
N MET A 136 31.31 19.75 9.55
CA MET A 136 32.27 20.70 10.12
C MET A 136 32.20 20.79 11.64
N ILE A 137 31.03 20.58 12.26
CA ILE A 137 30.83 20.72 13.70
C ILE A 137 30.94 19.40 14.49
N LEU A 138 30.85 18.24 13.83
CA LEU A 138 30.90 16.93 14.47
C LEU A 138 32.08 16.72 15.44
N PRO A 139 33.31 17.23 15.17
CA PRO A 139 34.44 17.05 16.08
C PRO A 139 34.29 17.70 17.46
N HIS A 140 33.32 18.59 17.64
CA HIS A 140 33.08 19.26 18.94
C HIS A 140 31.64 19.17 19.42
N ALA A 141 30.70 18.81 18.54
CA ALA A 141 29.28 18.71 18.88
C ALA A 141 29.07 17.75 20.06
N PHE A 142 28.52 18.24 21.17
CA PHE A 142 28.29 17.49 22.42
C PHE A 142 29.56 16.84 22.99
N GLY A 143 30.75 17.33 22.65
CA GLY A 143 32.05 16.76 23.01
C GLY A 143 32.76 15.97 21.92
N GLY A 144 32.10 15.71 20.79
CA GLY A 144 32.74 15.19 19.59
C GLY A 144 33.39 13.82 19.76
N ASP A 145 32.89 12.99 20.67
CA ASP A 145 33.38 11.64 20.83
C ASP A 145 33.19 10.81 19.54
N LEU A 146 33.86 9.66 19.49
CA LEU A 146 33.83 8.81 18.30
C LEU A 146 32.42 8.28 18.00
N ALA A 147 31.57 8.08 19.02
CA ALA A 147 30.20 7.63 18.83
C ALA A 147 29.35 8.72 18.14
N ILE A 148 29.52 9.98 18.52
CA ILE A 148 28.87 11.15 17.91
C ILE A 148 29.33 11.32 16.47
N GLN A 149 30.65 11.25 16.21
CA GLN A 149 31.19 11.41 14.87
C GLN A 149 30.76 10.27 13.93
N THR A 150 30.77 9.03 14.39
CA THR A 150 30.34 7.87 13.59
C THR A 150 28.84 7.89 13.32
N TYR A 151 28.02 8.23 14.30
CA TYR A 151 26.58 8.45 14.11
C TYR A 151 26.32 9.59 13.10
N GLY A 152 26.95 10.75 13.30
CA GLY A 152 26.77 11.91 12.43
C GLY A 152 27.21 11.64 10.99
N GLY A 153 28.36 10.98 10.82
CA GLY A 153 28.85 10.52 9.52
C GLY A 153 27.88 9.55 8.85
N ALA A 154 27.41 8.53 9.58
CA ALA A 154 26.43 7.57 9.07
C ALA A 154 25.11 8.24 8.65
N LEU A 155 24.64 9.21 9.44
CA LEU A 155 23.43 9.98 9.12
C LEU A 155 23.60 10.81 7.84
N VAL A 156 24.72 11.52 7.69
CA VAL A 156 25.00 12.32 6.48
C VAL A 156 25.14 11.43 5.24
N ILE A 157 25.89 10.33 5.34
CA ILE A 157 26.05 9.37 4.24
C ILE A 157 24.69 8.80 3.84
N SER A 158 23.90 8.33 4.80
CA SER A 158 22.60 7.71 4.54
C SER A 158 21.60 8.68 3.91
N THR A 159 21.55 9.92 4.40
CA THR A 159 20.65 10.95 3.83
C THR A 159 21.09 11.42 2.45
N THR A 160 22.40 11.57 2.22
CA THR A 160 22.94 11.93 0.89
C THR A 160 22.70 10.82 -0.12
N LEU A 161 22.94 9.56 0.23
CA LEU A 161 22.63 8.42 -0.62
C LEU A 161 21.14 8.35 -0.94
N ALA A 162 20.28 8.55 0.08
CA ALA A 162 18.84 8.55 -0.14
C ALA A 162 18.39 9.67 -1.09
N TYR A 163 18.94 10.89 -0.97
CA TYR A 163 18.65 11.96 -1.93
C TYR A 163 19.20 11.69 -3.33
N LEU A 164 20.41 11.15 -3.45
CA LEU A 164 20.99 10.78 -4.73
C LEU A 164 20.09 9.76 -5.43
N MET A 165 19.70 8.70 -4.72
CA MET A 165 18.81 7.67 -5.24
C MET A 165 17.44 8.24 -5.60
N ALA A 166 16.84 9.07 -4.75
CA ALA A 166 15.58 9.74 -5.05
C ALA A 166 15.67 10.61 -6.30
N TYR A 167 16.77 11.35 -6.48
CA TYR A 167 17.01 12.21 -7.63
C TYR A 167 17.22 11.41 -8.93
N VAL A 168 18.03 10.36 -8.89
CA VAL A 168 18.27 9.49 -10.06
C VAL A 168 16.97 8.81 -10.49
N ASN A 169 16.22 8.21 -9.56
CA ASN A 169 14.96 7.53 -9.86
C ASN A 169 13.92 8.47 -10.48
N ILE A 170 13.78 9.72 -10.00
CA ILE A 170 12.80 10.64 -10.62
C ILE A 170 13.22 11.08 -12.03
N LYS A 171 14.52 11.20 -12.33
CA LYS A 171 15.01 11.46 -13.70
C LYS A 171 14.79 10.27 -14.62
N LEU A 172 14.83 9.06 -14.07
CA LEU A 172 14.50 7.82 -14.77
C LEU A 172 12.99 7.56 -14.87
N LEU A 173 12.14 8.46 -14.33
CA LEU A 173 10.68 8.34 -14.26
C LEU A 173 10.17 7.18 -13.38
N GLN A 174 10.99 6.73 -12.43
CA GLN A 174 10.65 5.71 -11.42
C GLN A 174 10.07 6.41 -10.18
N ILE A 175 8.78 6.72 -10.20
CA ILE A 175 8.10 7.55 -9.20
C ILE A 175 7.91 6.79 -7.89
N ASP A 176 7.66 5.49 -7.96
CA ASP A 176 7.57 4.59 -6.81
C ASP A 176 8.88 4.58 -6.01
N GLN A 177 10.01 4.41 -6.70
CA GLN A 177 11.34 4.42 -6.09
C GLN A 177 11.72 5.81 -5.57
N HIS A 178 11.43 6.87 -6.34
CA HIS A 178 11.61 8.24 -5.87
C HIS A 178 10.89 8.48 -4.54
N ARG A 179 9.61 8.08 -4.43
CA ARG A 179 8.83 8.16 -3.19
C ARG A 179 9.49 7.38 -2.05
N ALA A 180 9.90 6.14 -2.31
CA ALA A 180 10.51 5.29 -1.29
C ALA A 180 11.82 5.89 -0.73
N TRP A 181 12.70 6.38 -1.61
CA TRP A 181 13.95 7.02 -1.19
C TRP A 181 13.74 8.38 -0.52
N MET A 182 12.72 9.15 -0.92
CA MET A 182 12.35 10.38 -0.20
C MET A 182 11.84 10.09 1.21
N PHE A 183 11.08 9.00 1.42
CA PHE A 183 10.69 8.60 2.77
C PHE A 183 11.89 8.20 3.63
N ARG A 184 12.83 7.43 3.07
CA ARG A 184 14.08 7.08 3.77
C ARG A 184 14.85 8.31 4.21
N ALA A 185 15.08 9.26 3.32
CA ALA A 185 15.81 10.50 3.62
C ALA A 185 15.21 11.23 4.84
N TRP A 186 13.88 11.42 4.86
CA TRP A 186 13.21 12.19 5.92
C TRP A 186 12.95 11.40 7.20
N ALA A 187 12.84 10.07 7.13
CA ALA A 187 12.93 9.22 8.31
C ALA A 187 14.31 9.39 8.97
N TYR A 188 15.39 9.35 8.19
CA TYR A 188 16.74 9.53 8.73
C TYR A 188 16.91 10.91 9.35
N PHE A 189 16.49 12.00 8.71
CA PHE A 189 16.53 13.34 9.34
C PHE A 189 15.70 13.43 10.63
N SER A 190 14.56 12.73 10.69
CA SER A 190 13.69 12.71 11.87
C SER A 190 14.31 12.02 13.09
N THR A 191 15.40 11.26 12.90
CA THR A 191 16.23 10.68 13.96
C THR A 191 16.63 11.72 15.01
N ILE A 192 16.89 12.98 14.60
CA ILE A 192 17.28 14.05 15.51
C ILE A 192 16.24 14.28 16.61
N ILE A 193 14.96 14.11 16.29
CA ILE A 193 13.89 14.37 17.26
C ILE A 193 13.79 13.21 18.27
N THR A 194 13.80 11.97 17.78
CA THR A 194 13.81 10.77 18.62
C THR A 194 15.06 10.68 19.49
N LEU A 195 16.22 11.04 18.93
CA LEU A 195 17.49 11.14 19.66
C LEU A 195 17.32 12.01 20.89
N ARG A 196 16.67 13.19 20.79
CA ARG A 196 16.51 14.10 21.94
C ARG A 196 15.68 13.48 23.06
N LEU A 197 14.62 12.75 22.74
CA LEU A 197 13.80 12.05 23.73
C LEU A 197 14.60 10.96 24.45
N ILE A 198 15.37 10.17 23.69
CA ILE A 198 16.23 9.11 24.23
C ILE A 198 17.35 9.73 25.08
N GLN A 199 17.98 10.80 24.61
CA GLN A 199 19.08 11.49 25.28
C GLN A 199 18.66 12.01 26.66
N VAL A 200 17.51 12.69 26.76
CA VAL A 200 16.98 13.20 28.04
C VAL A 200 16.70 12.05 29.02
N SER A 201 16.08 10.98 28.53
CA SER A 201 15.76 9.80 29.34
C SER A 201 17.03 9.08 29.82
N ALA A 202 17.98 8.86 28.91
CA ALA A 202 19.26 8.23 29.21
C ALA A 202 20.08 9.08 30.18
N GLY A 203 20.08 10.41 30.04
CA GLY A 203 20.72 11.34 30.97
C GLY A 203 20.19 11.18 32.40
N ALA A 204 18.87 11.12 32.58
CA ALA A 204 18.29 10.89 33.89
C ALA A 204 18.66 9.51 34.47
N ILE A 205 18.70 8.46 33.63
CA ILE A 205 19.04 7.10 34.06
C ILE A 205 20.50 7.01 34.50
N ILE A 206 21.46 7.52 33.72
CA ILE A 206 22.88 7.42 34.08
C ILE A 206 23.21 8.21 35.35
N SER A 207 22.51 9.32 35.59
CA SER A 207 22.68 10.09 36.82
C SER A 207 22.08 9.40 38.05
N LEU A 208 21.03 8.59 37.88
CA LEU A 208 20.51 7.75 38.96
C LEU A 208 21.45 6.58 39.30
N LEU A 209 22.08 5.99 38.29
CA LEU A 209 23.01 4.87 38.46
C LEU A 209 24.36 5.33 39.03
N GLY A 210 24.77 6.57 38.73
CA GLY A 210 26.07 7.12 39.13
C GLY A 210 27.25 6.48 38.38
N GLY A 211 28.46 6.98 38.64
CA GLY A 211 29.71 6.40 38.11
C GLY A 211 30.09 6.78 36.68
N TRP A 212 29.37 7.70 36.05
CA TRP A 212 29.66 8.15 34.68
C TRP A 212 30.46 9.45 34.68
N TYR A 213 31.62 9.43 34.02
CA TYR A 213 32.52 10.59 33.88
C TYR A 213 32.97 10.76 32.44
N VAL A 214 33.19 12.00 32.02
CA VAL A 214 33.79 12.34 30.72
C VAL A 214 34.89 13.36 30.85
N SER A 215 35.90 13.24 30.01
CA SER A 215 36.98 14.21 29.91
C SER A 215 36.51 15.48 29.20
N ARG A 216 36.78 16.65 29.79
CA ARG A 216 36.47 17.97 29.22
C ARG A 216 37.66 18.93 29.30
N PRO A 217 37.93 19.77 28.28
CA PRO A 217 39.00 20.76 28.35
C PRO A 217 38.71 21.85 29.39
N CYS A 218 39.72 22.24 30.16
CA CYS A 218 39.60 23.33 31.13
C CYS A 218 39.21 24.67 30.49
N ALA A 219 39.65 24.93 29.26
CA ALA A 219 39.25 26.11 28.49
C ALA A 219 37.73 26.16 28.25
N GLN A 220 37.11 25.01 27.97
CA GLN A 220 35.66 24.91 27.77
C GLN A 220 34.93 25.12 29.11
N ILE A 221 35.40 24.52 30.20
CA ILE A 221 34.81 24.68 31.54
C ILE A 221 34.88 26.14 31.99
N ASN A 222 36.03 26.79 31.79
CA ASN A 222 36.22 28.21 32.07
C ASN A 222 35.23 29.10 31.30
N SER A 223 34.88 28.73 30.06
CA SER A 223 33.87 29.48 29.28
C SER A 223 32.46 29.41 29.88
N ILE A 224 32.18 28.42 30.73
CA ILE A 224 30.88 28.21 31.37
C ILE A 224 30.84 28.86 32.77
N LEU A 225 31.85 28.58 33.61
CA LEU A 225 31.87 28.95 35.04
C LEU A 225 32.73 30.18 35.35
N GLY A 226 33.64 30.57 34.45
CA GLY A 226 34.69 31.54 34.75
C GLY A 226 35.79 30.99 35.68
N GLN A 227 36.82 31.80 35.92
CA GLN A 227 38.06 31.33 36.54
C GLN A 227 37.90 30.85 37.99
N THR A 228 37.26 31.66 38.84
CA THR A 228 37.15 31.39 40.28
C THR A 228 36.38 30.09 40.55
N GLU A 229 35.24 29.92 39.89
CA GLU A 229 34.40 28.72 40.04
C GLU A 229 35.04 27.48 39.41
N THR A 230 35.75 27.64 38.28
CA THR A 230 36.47 26.54 37.63
C THR A 230 37.55 25.98 38.54
N LEU A 231 38.37 26.84 39.17
CA LEU A 231 39.43 26.38 40.08
C LEU A 231 38.88 25.80 41.39
N ALA A 232 37.72 26.27 41.85
CA ALA A 232 37.06 25.73 43.03
C ALA A 232 36.50 24.31 42.77
N ALA A 233 35.87 24.09 41.61
CA ALA A 233 35.27 22.81 41.25
C ALA A 233 36.27 21.80 40.66
N TYR A 234 37.28 22.28 39.92
CA TYR A 234 38.27 21.47 39.20
C TYR A 234 39.69 22.02 39.42
N PRO A 235 40.32 21.78 40.60
CA PRO A 235 41.64 22.33 40.93
C PRO A 235 42.74 21.96 39.95
N SER A 236 42.62 20.80 39.29
CA SER A 236 43.53 20.35 38.24
C SER A 236 43.56 21.24 36.99
N CYS A 237 42.66 22.22 36.86
CA CYS A 237 42.72 23.23 35.82
C CYS A 237 43.72 24.36 36.11
N SER A 238 44.47 24.34 37.22
CA SER A 238 45.50 25.34 37.53
C SER A 238 46.53 25.49 36.40
N SER A 239 46.94 24.35 35.81
CA SER A 239 47.94 24.30 34.73
C SER A 239 47.48 24.97 33.42
N PHE A 240 46.17 25.18 33.26
CA PHE A 240 45.62 25.94 32.14
C PHE A 240 45.78 27.46 32.36
N TYR A 241 45.65 27.94 33.60
CA TYR A 241 45.76 29.37 33.92
C TYR A 241 47.20 29.85 34.08
N ASP A 242 48.08 29.01 34.62
CA ASP A 242 49.52 29.31 34.72
C ASP A 242 50.27 29.16 33.38
N GLY A 243 49.60 28.62 32.35
CA GLY A 243 50.13 28.45 31.01
C GLY A 243 51.03 27.23 30.81
N THR A 244 51.23 26.39 31.83
CA THR A 244 52.09 25.19 31.74
C THR A 244 51.49 24.10 30.86
N ASN A 245 50.16 23.94 30.86
CA ASN A 245 49.44 23.07 29.96
C ASN A 245 48.13 23.71 29.47
N PRO A 246 48.17 24.47 28.35
CA PRO A 246 46.99 25.10 27.77
C PRO A 246 45.92 24.10 27.28
N SER A 247 46.30 22.85 27.06
CA SER A 247 45.42 21.75 26.65
C SER A 247 45.00 20.86 27.82
N GLN A 248 45.03 21.36 29.05
CA GLN A 248 44.63 20.58 30.22
C GLN A 248 43.17 20.11 30.11
N HIS A 249 42.95 18.84 30.43
CA HIS A 249 41.63 18.20 30.51
C HIS A 249 41.36 17.69 31.92
N VAL A 250 40.08 17.62 32.30
CA VAL A 250 39.63 17.10 33.59
C VAL A 250 38.41 16.20 33.43
N ALA A 251 38.27 15.23 34.34
CA ALA A 251 37.10 14.37 34.39
C ALA A 251 35.92 15.11 35.05
N VAL A 252 34.79 15.12 34.37
CA VAL A 252 33.53 15.75 34.80
C VAL A 252 32.48 14.66 34.99
N ALA A 253 31.80 14.66 36.13
CA ALA A 253 30.69 13.75 36.41
C ALA A 253 29.47 14.07 35.53
N ALA A 254 28.76 13.05 35.06
CA ALA A 254 27.52 13.21 34.32
C ALA A 254 26.32 13.39 35.27
N GLY A 255 25.77 14.61 35.34
CA GLY A 255 24.66 14.97 36.24
C GLY A 255 23.48 15.63 35.53
N PHE A 256 22.33 14.96 35.45
CA PHE A 256 21.09 15.45 34.83
C PHE A 256 19.85 15.02 35.62
N PRO A 257 18.80 15.85 35.76
CA PRO A 257 18.67 17.23 35.29
C PRO A 257 19.17 18.28 36.30
N LYS A 258 19.54 17.87 37.53
CA LYS A 258 19.87 18.78 38.65
C LYS A 258 21.37 19.11 38.80
N GLY A 259 22.22 18.68 37.86
CA GLY A 259 23.66 18.96 37.89
C GLY A 259 23.98 20.42 37.59
N THR A 260 25.23 20.82 37.82
CA THR A 260 25.78 22.09 37.32
C THR A 260 25.73 22.14 35.79
N ALA A 261 25.86 23.33 35.19
CA ALA A 261 25.88 23.47 33.73
C ALA A 261 26.95 22.57 33.05
N VAL A 262 28.09 22.36 33.71
CA VAL A 262 29.19 21.51 33.25
C VAL A 262 28.83 20.03 33.35
N GLU A 263 28.18 19.61 34.44
CA GLU A 263 27.71 18.22 34.63
C GLU A 263 26.54 17.85 33.70
N ILE A 264 25.65 18.81 33.42
CA ILE A 264 24.58 18.67 32.43
C ILE A 264 25.19 18.48 31.03
N ALA A 265 26.16 19.31 30.66
CA ALA A 265 26.86 19.17 29.38
C ALA A 265 27.59 17.82 29.27
N ALA A 266 28.19 17.35 30.36
CA ALA A 266 28.79 16.02 30.44
C ALA A 266 27.76 14.91 30.20
N ALA A 267 26.63 14.93 30.91
CA ALA A 267 25.55 13.93 30.74
C ALA A 267 24.96 13.94 29.32
N MET A 268 24.74 15.13 28.75
CA MET A 268 24.28 15.27 27.37
C MET A 268 25.30 14.70 26.38
N GLY A 269 26.60 14.90 26.61
CA GLY A 269 27.66 14.33 25.78
C GLY A 269 27.68 12.81 25.78
N VAL A 270 27.77 12.19 26.97
CA VAL A 270 27.80 10.72 27.14
C VAL A 270 26.65 10.04 26.41
N THR A 271 25.47 10.65 26.47
CA THR A 271 24.24 10.03 25.99
C THR A 271 23.96 10.30 24.52
N PHE A 272 24.56 11.32 23.90
CA PHE A 272 24.20 11.76 22.55
C PHE A 272 24.50 10.70 21.49
N GLY A 273 25.73 10.17 21.47
CA GLY A 273 26.16 9.20 20.45
C GLY A 273 25.32 7.92 20.49
N ALA A 274 25.14 7.34 21.69
CA ALA A 274 24.32 6.14 21.89
C ALA A 274 22.84 6.38 21.54
N ALA A 275 22.28 7.53 21.95
CA ALA A 275 20.91 7.90 21.60
C ALA A 275 20.73 8.07 20.08
N GLY A 276 21.73 8.62 19.39
CA GLY A 276 21.71 8.79 17.94
C GLY A 276 21.72 7.48 17.19
N TRP A 277 22.59 6.54 17.58
CA TRP A 277 22.61 5.20 16.98
C TRP A 277 21.31 4.43 17.19
N LEU A 278 20.76 4.44 18.42
CA LEU A 278 19.49 3.78 18.72
C LEU A 278 18.34 4.41 17.92
N ALA A 279 18.27 5.73 17.87
CA ALA A 279 17.27 6.43 17.08
C ALA A 279 17.40 6.11 15.58
N LEU A 280 18.62 6.11 15.03
CA LEU A 280 18.85 5.81 13.61
C LEU A 280 18.39 4.39 13.27
N TRP A 281 18.72 3.41 14.11
CA TRP A 281 18.27 2.03 13.94
C TRP A 281 16.73 1.91 13.94
N LEU A 282 16.05 2.59 14.87
CA LEU A 282 14.59 2.63 14.92
C LEU A 282 14.00 3.20 13.63
N HIS A 283 14.50 4.34 13.15
CA HIS A 283 13.97 4.99 11.95
C HIS A 283 14.26 4.20 10.68
N VAL A 284 15.45 3.60 10.54
CA VAL A 284 15.79 2.70 9.43
C VAL A 284 14.86 1.48 9.42
N THR A 285 14.61 0.87 10.57
CA THR A 285 13.73 -0.30 10.65
C THR A 285 12.27 0.06 10.35
N MET A 286 11.77 1.15 10.96
CA MET A 286 10.38 1.57 10.80
C MET A 286 10.03 2.00 9.38
N VAL A 287 10.94 2.69 8.67
CA VAL A 287 10.66 3.11 7.29
C VAL A 287 10.57 1.91 6.34
N GLU A 288 11.39 0.87 6.54
CA GLU A 288 11.31 -0.36 5.74
C GLU A 288 10.01 -1.13 6.03
N ILE A 289 9.62 -1.24 7.30
CA ILE A 289 8.32 -1.83 7.66
C ILE A 289 7.18 -1.05 6.98
N TYR A 290 7.20 0.28 7.08
CA TYR A 290 6.18 1.14 6.47
C TYR A 290 6.09 0.95 4.94
N LEU A 291 7.22 0.86 4.25
CA LEU A 291 7.25 0.63 2.81
C LEU A 291 6.71 -0.75 2.43
N ARG A 292 6.99 -1.78 3.23
CA ARG A 292 6.51 -3.15 3.00
C ARG A 292 5.01 -3.34 3.28
N ILE A 293 4.45 -2.63 4.26
CA ILE A 293 3.02 -2.70 4.58
C ILE A 293 2.16 -1.75 3.73
N THR A 294 2.75 -1.00 2.79
CA THR A 294 2.02 -0.12 1.86
C THR A 294 2.21 -0.47 0.37
N PRO A 295 2.06 -1.76 -0.05
CA PRO A 295 2.36 -2.19 -1.40
C PRO A 295 1.45 -1.54 -2.45
N ALA A 296 0.14 -1.43 -2.17
CA ALA A 296 -0.84 -0.90 -3.12
C ALA A 296 -0.51 0.51 -3.67
N GLU A 297 0.05 1.39 -2.85
CA GLU A 297 0.46 2.73 -3.31
C GLU A 297 1.75 2.68 -4.14
N SER A 298 2.66 1.76 -3.81
CA SER A 298 3.87 1.51 -4.59
C SER A 298 3.50 0.95 -5.97
N ASP A 299 2.59 -0.03 -6.04
CA ASP A 299 2.12 -0.64 -7.29
C ASP A 299 1.40 0.38 -8.18
N ARG A 300 0.50 1.19 -7.60
CA ARG A 300 -0.17 2.27 -8.31
C ARG A 300 0.82 3.26 -8.94
N LEU A 301 1.87 3.63 -8.21
CA LEU A 301 2.90 4.54 -8.72
C LEU A 301 3.86 3.86 -9.70
N ARG A 302 4.07 2.56 -9.56
CA ARG A 302 4.84 1.73 -10.49
C ARG A 302 4.15 1.71 -11.86
N GLN A 303 2.83 1.58 -11.90
CA GLN A 303 2.04 1.69 -13.12
C GLN A 303 2.21 3.06 -13.80
N VAL A 304 2.08 4.15 -13.05
CA VAL A 304 2.29 5.52 -13.59
C VAL A 304 3.73 5.71 -14.09
N SER A 305 4.71 5.06 -13.45
CA SER A 305 6.11 5.10 -13.87
C SER A 305 6.29 4.38 -15.19
N TYR A 306 5.70 3.20 -15.35
CA TYR A 306 5.68 2.45 -16.61
C TYR A 306 5.08 3.27 -17.75
N GLU A 307 3.88 3.82 -17.57
CA GLU A 307 3.17 4.62 -18.59
C GLU A 307 4.02 5.80 -19.09
N ARG A 308 4.68 6.49 -18.16
CA ARG A 308 5.53 7.65 -18.51
C ARG A 308 6.83 7.24 -19.17
N GLN A 309 7.43 6.12 -18.77
CA GLN A 309 8.62 5.58 -19.43
C GLN A 309 8.30 5.13 -20.85
N PHE A 310 7.14 4.49 -21.05
CA PHE A 310 6.63 4.09 -22.36
C PHE A 310 6.39 5.32 -23.25
N ALA A 311 5.67 6.34 -22.75
CA ALA A 311 5.42 7.58 -23.49
C ALA A 311 6.70 8.36 -23.85
N ARG A 312 7.79 8.18 -23.09
CA ARG A 312 9.12 8.74 -23.40
C ARG A 312 9.89 7.94 -24.46
N GLY A 313 9.36 6.81 -24.93
CA GLY A 313 10.05 5.91 -25.86
C GLY A 313 11.20 5.12 -25.21
N SER A 314 11.09 4.79 -23.92
CA SER A 314 12.10 3.97 -23.25
C SER A 314 12.14 2.56 -23.85
N LYS A 315 13.33 1.99 -24.07
CA LYS A 315 13.51 0.65 -24.67
C LYS A 315 12.93 -0.49 -23.82
N ARG A 316 12.87 -0.32 -22.49
CA ARG A 316 12.35 -1.31 -21.54
C ARG A 316 11.60 -0.61 -20.39
N PRO A 317 10.36 -0.13 -20.61
CA PRO A 317 9.57 0.52 -19.58
C PRO A 317 9.26 -0.44 -18.42
N GLY A 318 9.19 0.06 -17.19
CA GLY A 318 9.11 -0.74 -15.97
C GLY A 318 10.45 -1.35 -15.52
N TYR A 319 11.31 -1.71 -16.48
CA TYR A 319 12.61 -2.35 -16.24
C TYR A 319 13.81 -1.38 -16.37
N ALA A 320 13.57 -0.13 -16.77
CA ALA A 320 14.61 0.88 -16.93
C ALA A 320 15.02 1.47 -15.58
N GLY A 321 16.31 1.45 -15.23
CA GLY A 321 16.90 2.23 -14.13
C GLY A 321 17.41 1.41 -12.94
N LEU A 322 17.40 1.99 -11.73
CA LEU A 322 17.95 1.38 -10.50
C LEU A 322 16.91 0.52 -9.78
N VAL A 323 16.32 -0.45 -10.48
CA VAL A 323 15.29 -1.35 -9.95
C VAL A 323 15.81 -2.74 -9.69
N ALA A 324 15.18 -3.45 -8.74
CA ALA A 324 15.60 -4.79 -8.32
C ALA A 324 15.55 -5.78 -9.49
N GLU A 325 14.62 -5.60 -10.41
CA GLU A 325 14.47 -6.41 -11.61
C GLU A 325 15.67 -6.28 -12.55
N HIS A 326 16.37 -5.13 -12.54
CA HIS A 326 17.52 -4.86 -13.41
C HIS A 326 18.85 -5.37 -12.83
N PHE A 327 19.03 -5.27 -11.51
CA PHE A 327 20.30 -5.59 -10.84
C PHE A 327 20.26 -6.89 -10.00
N GLY A 328 19.06 -7.36 -9.66
CA GLY A 328 18.84 -8.54 -8.81
C GLY A 328 18.01 -9.61 -9.53
N ASP A 329 17.46 -10.53 -8.73
CA ASP A 329 16.69 -11.71 -9.14
C ASP A 329 15.16 -11.49 -9.10
N ALA A 330 14.73 -10.24 -8.94
CA ALA A 330 13.30 -9.92 -8.90
C ALA A 330 12.64 -10.21 -10.26
N LYS A 331 11.47 -10.87 -10.22
CA LYS A 331 10.66 -11.13 -11.42
C LYS A 331 10.38 -9.80 -12.16
N PRO A 332 10.47 -9.76 -13.51
CA PRO A 332 10.22 -8.54 -14.26
C PRO A 332 8.86 -7.93 -13.92
N TYR A 333 8.81 -6.59 -13.80
CA TYR A 333 7.56 -5.89 -13.58
C TYR A 333 6.60 -6.13 -14.75
N VAL A 334 5.47 -6.77 -14.46
CA VAL A 334 4.34 -6.90 -15.37
C VAL A 334 3.41 -5.71 -15.09
N PRO A 335 3.31 -4.73 -15.99
CA PRO A 335 2.35 -3.64 -15.79
C PRO A 335 0.94 -4.22 -15.74
N LEU A 336 0.08 -3.67 -14.87
CA LEU A 336 -1.36 -3.87 -14.98
C LEU A 336 -1.72 -3.47 -16.40
N ALA A 337 -2.09 -4.45 -17.23
CA ALA A 337 -1.94 -4.38 -18.67
C ALA A 337 -2.34 -2.98 -19.21
N PRO A 338 -1.37 -2.19 -19.69
CA PRO A 338 -1.67 -0.98 -20.45
C PRO A 338 -2.50 -1.36 -21.67
N GLU A 339 -2.37 -2.58 -22.18
CA GLU A 339 -3.26 -3.11 -23.21
C GLU A 339 -4.67 -3.39 -22.71
N MET A 340 -4.92 -3.77 -21.45
CA MET A 340 -6.29 -3.89 -20.93
C MET A 340 -6.94 -2.54 -20.67
N LEU A 341 -6.22 -1.53 -20.17
CA LEU A 341 -6.80 -0.21 -19.90
C LEU A 341 -6.90 0.65 -21.18
N THR A 342 -5.90 0.58 -22.06
CA THR A 342 -5.91 1.29 -23.34
C THR A 342 -6.79 0.56 -24.35
N LYS A 343 -6.91 -0.78 -24.35
CA LYS A 343 -8.01 -1.45 -25.08
C LYS A 343 -9.35 -1.26 -24.40
N ALA A 344 -9.49 -1.17 -23.07
CA ALA A 344 -10.80 -0.85 -22.49
C ALA A 344 -11.26 0.57 -22.83
N LEU A 345 -10.33 1.52 -22.96
CA LEU A 345 -10.59 2.89 -23.40
C LEU A 345 -10.70 3.01 -24.94
N ASP A 346 -9.97 2.21 -25.73
CA ASP A 346 -10.18 2.10 -27.19
C ASP A 346 -11.41 1.26 -27.53
N VAL A 347 -11.86 0.34 -26.67
CA VAL A 347 -13.18 -0.33 -26.74
C VAL A 347 -14.28 0.66 -26.40
N GLU A 348 -13.99 1.72 -25.63
CA GLU A 348 -14.88 2.86 -25.47
C GLU A 348 -15.03 3.68 -26.78
N THR A 349 -14.11 3.53 -27.75
CA THR A 349 -14.30 4.06 -29.12
C THR A 349 -15.04 3.09 -30.04
N ASP A 350 -15.31 1.86 -29.59
CA ASP A 350 -16.25 0.94 -30.24
C ASP A 350 -17.55 0.90 -29.41
N GLU A 351 -18.26 2.04 -29.41
CA GLU A 351 -19.64 2.20 -28.90
C GLU A 351 -20.61 1.12 -29.46
N LYS A 352 -20.19 0.34 -30.47
CA LYS A 352 -20.93 -0.81 -31.01
C LYS A 352 -20.86 -2.10 -30.18
N SER A 353 -19.99 -2.24 -29.18
CA SER A 353 -19.83 -3.51 -28.46
C SER A 353 -20.70 -3.67 -27.20
N ARG A 354 -21.34 -2.59 -26.71
CA ARG A 354 -22.21 -2.64 -25.53
C ARG A 354 -23.63 -3.12 -25.82
N ASP A 355 -24.01 -3.33 -27.09
CA ASP A 355 -25.42 -3.48 -27.48
C ASP A 355 -25.68 -4.51 -28.59
N THR A 356 -24.97 -5.64 -28.58
CA THR A 356 -25.37 -6.78 -29.42
C THR A 356 -25.70 -7.97 -28.54
N GLN A 357 -26.99 -8.14 -28.25
CA GLN A 357 -27.54 -9.37 -27.66
C GLN A 357 -26.95 -10.59 -28.39
N PRO A 358 -26.41 -11.59 -27.66
CA PRO A 358 -25.77 -12.74 -28.30
C PRO A 358 -26.75 -13.49 -29.20
N ARG A 359 -26.20 -14.15 -30.21
CA ARG A 359 -27.01 -14.78 -31.27
C ARG A 359 -26.43 -16.11 -31.70
N VAL A 360 -27.33 -17.07 -31.95
CA VAL A 360 -27.00 -18.32 -32.62
C VAL A 360 -26.41 -18.04 -34.00
N ARG A 361 -25.31 -18.72 -34.32
CA ARG A 361 -24.61 -18.54 -35.59
C ARG A 361 -25.47 -19.02 -36.77
N LYS A 362 -25.09 -18.61 -37.99
CA LYS A 362 -25.81 -18.98 -39.22
C LYS A 362 -25.85 -20.49 -39.48
N ASP A 363 -24.92 -21.25 -38.90
CA ASP A 363 -24.88 -22.71 -38.97
C ASP A 363 -25.82 -23.40 -37.94
N GLY A 364 -26.58 -22.61 -37.16
CA GLY A 364 -27.50 -23.10 -36.13
C GLY A 364 -26.81 -23.53 -34.84
N LYS A 365 -25.51 -23.25 -34.67
CA LYS A 365 -24.75 -23.63 -33.46
C LYS A 365 -24.50 -22.42 -32.56
N PHE A 366 -24.44 -22.68 -31.27
CA PHE A 366 -24.02 -21.73 -30.24
C PHE A 366 -23.19 -22.50 -29.21
N LYS A 367 -21.94 -22.09 -28.99
CA LYS A 367 -20.98 -22.76 -28.11
C LYS A 367 -20.83 -21.99 -26.82
N ILE A 368 -21.10 -22.66 -25.70
CA ILE A 368 -20.89 -22.15 -24.35
C ILE A 368 -19.73 -22.92 -23.71
N VAL A 369 -18.79 -22.19 -23.12
CA VAL A 369 -17.76 -22.76 -22.24
C VAL A 369 -18.08 -22.34 -20.81
N GLN A 370 -18.23 -23.32 -19.91
CA GLN A 370 -18.41 -23.07 -18.48
C GLN A 370 -17.06 -23.20 -17.77
N LEU A 371 -16.72 -22.18 -16.99
CA LEU A 371 -15.56 -22.17 -16.10
C LEU A 371 -16.06 -22.10 -14.65
N SER A 372 -15.72 -23.08 -13.84
CA SER A 372 -16.07 -23.16 -12.40
C SER A 372 -14.81 -23.37 -11.55
N ASP A 373 -14.81 -22.84 -10.32
CA ASP A 373 -13.87 -23.25 -9.27
C ASP A 373 -12.38 -23.13 -9.61
N ALA A 374 -11.95 -22.04 -10.27
CA ALA A 374 -10.51 -21.88 -10.53
C ALA A 374 -9.71 -21.56 -9.26
N HIS A 375 -10.36 -21.02 -8.22
CA HIS A 375 -9.77 -20.74 -6.90
C HIS A 375 -8.40 -20.04 -6.98
N LEU A 376 -8.32 -19.03 -7.85
CA LEU A 376 -7.07 -18.31 -8.11
C LEU A 376 -6.62 -17.52 -6.88
N SER A 377 -5.38 -17.73 -6.49
CA SER A 377 -4.75 -17.00 -5.38
C SER A 377 -4.17 -15.66 -5.86
N THR A 378 -4.11 -14.68 -4.95
CA THR A 378 -3.42 -13.39 -5.20
C THR A 378 -1.89 -13.49 -5.18
N SER A 379 -1.36 -14.68 -4.90
CA SER A 379 0.07 -15.01 -4.89
C SER A 379 0.29 -16.45 -5.36
N THR A 380 1.46 -16.79 -5.87
CA THR A 380 1.74 -18.15 -6.37
C THR A 380 1.51 -19.20 -5.28
N ALA A 381 0.42 -19.95 -5.39
CA ALA A 381 0.12 -21.06 -4.49
C ALA A 381 0.91 -22.32 -4.90
N VAL A 382 1.32 -23.11 -3.90
CA VAL A 382 1.92 -24.43 -4.13
C VAL A 382 0.81 -25.41 -4.47
N CYS A 383 0.97 -26.18 -5.55
CA CYS A 383 0.01 -27.22 -5.88
C CYS A 383 0.00 -28.32 -4.80
N LEU A 384 -1.18 -28.62 -4.25
CA LEU A 384 -1.35 -29.70 -3.27
C LEU A 384 -1.45 -31.06 -3.96
N ASP A 385 -2.29 -31.16 -5.01
CA ASP A 385 -2.61 -32.41 -5.71
C ASP A 385 -2.35 -32.32 -7.23
N ALA A 386 -1.23 -31.71 -7.64
CA ALA A 386 -0.93 -31.56 -9.07
C ALA A 386 -0.53 -32.89 -9.72
N ILE A 387 -1.30 -33.28 -10.74
CA ILE A 387 -0.97 -34.39 -11.63
C ILE A 387 0.20 -33.95 -12.54
N GLY A 388 1.30 -34.71 -12.49
CA GLY A 388 2.46 -34.54 -13.34
C GLY A 388 2.24 -35.08 -14.76
N PRO A 389 3.21 -34.87 -15.66
CA PRO A 389 3.06 -35.17 -17.10
C PRO A 389 2.75 -36.63 -17.44
N ASN A 390 2.98 -37.57 -16.53
CA ASN A 390 2.72 -39.01 -16.73
C ASN A 390 1.43 -39.51 -16.06
N TYR A 391 0.48 -38.64 -15.70
CA TYR A 391 -0.81 -38.94 -15.04
C TYR A 391 -0.73 -39.65 -13.66
N ASN A 392 0.40 -40.23 -13.29
CA ASN A 392 0.61 -41.04 -12.08
C ASN A 392 1.70 -40.49 -11.13
N GLU A 393 2.30 -39.34 -11.44
CA GLU A 393 3.39 -38.75 -10.64
C GLU A 393 2.99 -37.36 -10.13
N PRO A 394 3.11 -37.05 -8.83
CA PRO A 394 2.87 -35.71 -8.32
C PRO A 394 3.88 -34.70 -8.88
N SER A 395 3.42 -33.52 -9.28
CA SER A 395 4.31 -32.45 -9.73
C SER A 395 4.99 -31.77 -8.54
N THR A 396 6.26 -32.07 -8.27
CA THR A 396 7.00 -31.58 -7.08
C THR A 396 7.43 -30.10 -7.14
N HIS A 397 7.31 -29.44 -8.30
CA HIS A 397 7.62 -28.02 -8.52
C HIS A 397 6.52 -27.38 -9.37
N CYS A 398 5.36 -27.13 -8.76
CA CYS A 398 4.17 -26.64 -9.44
C CYS A 398 3.66 -25.35 -8.78
N GLU A 399 3.50 -24.29 -9.58
CA GLU A 399 2.79 -23.08 -9.20
C GLU A 399 1.34 -23.21 -9.73
N ALA A 400 0.35 -23.23 -8.82
CA ALA A 400 -1.04 -23.63 -9.15
C ALA A 400 -1.71 -22.65 -10.12
N ASP A 401 -1.61 -21.36 -9.84
CA ASP A 401 -2.33 -20.33 -10.62
C ASP A 401 -1.85 -20.25 -12.07
N PHE A 402 -0.54 -20.41 -12.33
CA PHE A 402 0.00 -20.37 -13.70
C PHE A 402 -0.50 -21.54 -14.55
N ARG A 403 -0.58 -22.75 -13.99
CA ARG A 403 -1.10 -23.92 -14.71
C ARG A 403 -2.58 -23.79 -14.99
N THR A 404 -3.35 -23.30 -14.02
CA THR A 404 -4.79 -23.07 -14.21
C THR A 404 -5.02 -22.03 -15.29
N LEU A 405 -4.29 -20.90 -15.27
CA LEU A 405 -4.40 -19.87 -16.30
C LEU A 405 -3.97 -20.39 -17.68
N GLU A 406 -2.87 -21.14 -17.79
CA GLU A 406 -2.43 -21.74 -19.06
C GLU A 406 -3.48 -22.72 -19.64
N LEU A 407 -4.10 -23.54 -18.78
CA LEU A 407 -5.19 -24.42 -19.17
C LEU A 407 -6.41 -23.61 -19.65
N LEU A 408 -6.82 -22.60 -18.89
CA LEU A 408 -7.96 -21.75 -19.26
C LEU A 408 -7.71 -21.05 -20.60
N GLU A 409 -6.53 -20.49 -20.82
CA GLU A 409 -6.15 -19.86 -22.09
C GLU A 409 -6.19 -20.87 -23.25
N SER A 410 -5.62 -22.06 -23.05
CA SER A 410 -5.64 -23.13 -24.06
C SER A 410 -7.06 -23.59 -24.43
N VAL A 411 -7.94 -23.75 -23.44
CA VAL A 411 -9.35 -24.11 -23.66
C VAL A 411 -10.06 -23.00 -24.42
N LEU A 412 -9.90 -21.74 -24.02
CA LEU A 412 -10.55 -20.62 -24.67
C LEU A 412 -10.10 -20.46 -26.15
N ASP A 413 -8.81 -20.66 -26.42
CA ASP A 413 -8.24 -20.53 -27.76
C ASP A 413 -8.62 -21.71 -28.67
N SER A 414 -8.67 -22.93 -28.13
CA SER A 414 -9.03 -24.13 -28.90
C SER A 414 -10.53 -24.25 -29.13
N GLU A 415 -11.35 -23.92 -28.13
CA GLU A 415 -12.79 -24.06 -28.24
C GLU A 415 -13.43 -22.88 -28.99
N ALA A 416 -12.86 -21.68 -28.92
CA ALA A 416 -13.39 -20.46 -29.52
C ALA A 416 -14.91 -20.30 -29.25
N PRO A 417 -15.32 -20.13 -27.97
CA PRO A 417 -16.72 -20.09 -27.58
C PRO A 417 -17.44 -18.82 -28.04
N ASP A 418 -18.76 -18.92 -28.22
CA ASP A 418 -19.64 -17.77 -28.48
C ASP A 418 -20.02 -17.05 -27.17
N LEU A 419 -20.03 -17.78 -26.03
CA LEU A 419 -20.29 -17.27 -24.69
C LEU A 419 -19.47 -18.06 -23.65
N VAL A 420 -18.93 -17.37 -22.66
CA VAL A 420 -18.34 -18.00 -21.46
C VAL A 420 -19.22 -17.75 -20.25
N ILE A 421 -19.46 -18.81 -19.46
CA ILE A 421 -20.17 -18.71 -18.19
C ILE A 421 -19.19 -18.96 -17.05
N LEU A 422 -19.04 -17.98 -16.18
CA LEU A 422 -18.28 -18.09 -14.93
C LEU A 422 -19.24 -18.55 -13.84
N SER A 423 -19.18 -19.82 -13.45
CA SER A 423 -20.15 -20.43 -12.55
C SER A 423 -19.75 -20.41 -11.07
N GLY A 424 -19.14 -19.30 -10.61
CA GLY A 424 -18.76 -19.08 -9.22
C GLY A 424 -17.34 -19.53 -8.86
N ASP A 425 -16.79 -18.90 -7.81
CA ASP A 425 -15.46 -19.13 -7.24
C ASP A 425 -14.30 -18.84 -8.21
N GLN A 426 -14.36 -17.64 -8.80
CA GLN A 426 -13.49 -17.20 -9.89
C GLN A 426 -12.99 -15.76 -9.67
N LEU A 427 -11.71 -15.51 -9.98
CA LEU A 427 -11.21 -14.19 -10.35
C LEU A 427 -11.02 -14.12 -11.87
N ALA A 428 -11.49 -13.04 -12.48
CA ALA A 428 -11.67 -12.85 -13.92
C ALA A 428 -10.65 -13.57 -14.84
N ALA A 429 -11.15 -14.51 -15.65
CA ALA A 429 -10.42 -15.16 -16.74
C ALA A 429 -10.05 -14.14 -17.85
N PRO A 430 -9.05 -14.41 -18.72
CA PRO A 430 -8.58 -13.50 -19.78
C PRO A 430 -9.55 -13.41 -20.99
N LEU A 431 -10.83 -13.13 -20.70
CA LEU A 431 -11.96 -13.07 -21.63
C LEU A 431 -12.04 -11.75 -22.37
N ILE A 432 -11.75 -10.65 -21.67
CA ILE A 432 -11.80 -9.29 -22.21
C ILE A 432 -10.81 -9.14 -23.38
N GLU A 433 -9.60 -9.69 -23.24
CA GLU A 433 -8.57 -9.62 -24.28
C GLU A 433 -8.96 -10.40 -25.54
N ARG A 434 -9.73 -11.49 -25.37
CA ARG A 434 -10.23 -12.36 -26.44
C ARG A 434 -11.52 -11.87 -27.07
N ARG A 435 -12.12 -10.79 -26.54
CA ARG A 435 -13.41 -10.23 -26.99
C ARG A 435 -14.56 -11.23 -26.93
N ILE A 436 -14.53 -12.11 -25.93
CA ILE A 436 -15.54 -13.14 -25.74
C ILE A 436 -16.59 -12.59 -24.77
N SER A 437 -17.86 -12.67 -25.15
CA SER A 437 -18.97 -12.34 -24.24
C SER A 437 -19.00 -13.31 -23.07
N TYR A 438 -19.29 -12.80 -21.87
CA TYR A 438 -19.37 -13.64 -20.68
C TYR A 438 -20.43 -13.20 -19.69
N ALA A 439 -20.90 -14.15 -18.89
CA ALA A 439 -21.87 -13.96 -17.81
C ALA A 439 -21.35 -14.66 -16.55
N ALA A 440 -21.64 -14.11 -15.37
CA ALA A 440 -21.11 -14.62 -14.11
C ALA A 440 -22.18 -14.76 -13.03
N ILE A 441 -22.13 -15.89 -12.32
CA ILE A 441 -22.80 -16.11 -11.03
C ILE A 441 -21.77 -16.22 -9.93
N PHE A 442 -22.19 -15.94 -8.69
CA PHE A 442 -21.31 -16.05 -7.54
C PHE A 442 -21.27 -17.48 -7.00
N GLY A 443 -20.10 -17.85 -6.51
CA GLY A 443 -19.90 -19.02 -5.70
C GLY A 443 -19.82 -18.71 -4.21
N ASN A 444 -19.58 -19.74 -3.41
CA ASN A 444 -19.59 -19.62 -1.96
C ASN A 444 -18.33 -18.96 -1.40
N HIS A 445 -17.21 -19.00 -2.13
CA HIS A 445 -15.93 -18.39 -1.72
C HIS A 445 -15.78 -16.94 -2.22
N ASP A 446 -16.58 -16.50 -3.20
CA ASP A 446 -16.41 -15.18 -3.83
C ASP A 446 -16.54 -13.99 -2.85
N ASP A 447 -17.37 -14.09 -1.80
CA ASP A 447 -17.47 -13.07 -0.75
C ASP A 447 -17.04 -13.56 0.65
N GLU A 448 -16.30 -14.66 0.71
CA GLU A 448 -15.84 -15.22 1.97
C GLU A 448 -14.69 -14.40 2.59
N GLY A 449 -14.81 -14.12 3.90
CA GLY A 449 -13.76 -13.47 4.69
C GLY A 449 -13.95 -11.96 4.90
N ALA A 450 -13.42 -11.45 6.02
CA ALA A 450 -13.67 -10.07 6.46
C ALA A 450 -13.11 -8.95 5.56
N LEU A 451 -12.29 -9.30 4.57
CA LEU A 451 -11.65 -8.38 3.62
C LEU A 451 -12.20 -8.52 2.18
N SER A 452 -13.14 -9.44 1.95
CA SER A 452 -13.77 -9.63 0.64
C SER A 452 -14.62 -8.43 0.25
N LEU A 453 -14.79 -8.23 -1.06
CA LEU A 453 -15.79 -7.29 -1.56
C LEU A 453 -17.16 -7.96 -1.45
N SER A 454 -18.19 -7.23 -1.01
CA SER A 454 -19.57 -7.73 -1.05
C SER A 454 -19.99 -8.13 -2.47
N ARG A 455 -20.79 -9.19 -2.65
CA ARG A 455 -21.37 -9.59 -3.95
C ARG A 455 -21.96 -8.43 -4.75
N ALA A 456 -22.70 -7.51 -4.10
CA ALA A 456 -23.26 -6.31 -4.74
C ALA A 456 -22.19 -5.39 -5.36
N THR A 457 -21.07 -5.18 -4.66
CA THR A 457 -19.94 -4.40 -5.19
C THR A 457 -19.26 -5.14 -6.33
N GLN A 458 -19.08 -6.46 -6.23
CA GLN A 458 -18.51 -7.27 -7.30
C GLN A 458 -19.38 -7.24 -8.56
N MET A 459 -20.70 -7.40 -8.43
CA MET A 459 -21.64 -7.29 -9.55
C MET A 459 -21.59 -5.92 -10.20
N SER A 460 -21.54 -4.84 -9.40
CA SER A 460 -21.41 -3.48 -9.94
C SER A 460 -20.13 -3.28 -10.75
N LEU A 461 -19.05 -3.99 -10.43
CA LEU A 461 -17.82 -3.99 -11.22
C LEU A 461 -18.00 -4.84 -12.49
N LEU A 462 -18.52 -6.07 -12.37
CA LEU A 462 -18.75 -6.98 -13.50
C LEU A 462 -19.60 -6.31 -14.58
N GLN A 463 -20.64 -5.56 -14.21
CA GLN A 463 -21.47 -4.81 -15.16
C GLN A 463 -20.71 -3.76 -15.98
N THR A 464 -19.62 -3.22 -15.44
CA THR A 464 -18.84 -2.16 -16.10
C THR A 464 -17.76 -2.70 -17.04
N LEU A 465 -17.44 -3.98 -16.95
CA LEU A 465 -16.36 -4.59 -17.73
C LEU A 465 -16.82 -4.88 -19.17
N PRO A 466 -15.95 -4.67 -20.18
CA PRO A 466 -16.27 -5.01 -21.57
C PRO A 466 -16.69 -6.46 -21.74
N TYR A 467 -17.63 -6.70 -22.65
CA TYR A 467 -18.17 -8.03 -22.99
C TYR A 467 -18.92 -8.76 -21.86
N SER A 468 -19.03 -8.16 -20.67
CA SER A 468 -19.85 -8.70 -19.59
C SER A 468 -21.34 -8.52 -19.89
N LEU A 469 -22.09 -9.59 -19.71
CA LEU A 469 -23.55 -9.65 -19.79
C LEU A 469 -24.18 -9.83 -18.40
N SER A 470 -23.37 -9.78 -17.35
CA SER A 470 -23.81 -10.02 -15.97
C SER A 470 -24.70 -8.87 -15.49
N GLN A 471 -25.77 -9.19 -14.76
CA GLN A 471 -26.72 -8.20 -14.27
C GLN A 471 -27.05 -8.45 -12.80
N PRO A 472 -27.33 -7.41 -12.02
CA PRO A 472 -27.95 -7.58 -10.72
C PRO A 472 -29.36 -8.11 -10.95
N GLY A 473 -29.80 -8.98 -10.04
CA GLY A 473 -31.18 -9.39 -10.01
C GLY A 473 -32.11 -8.30 -9.46
N PRO A 474 -33.42 -8.57 -9.41
CA PRO A 474 -34.40 -7.65 -8.82
C PRO A 474 -34.06 -7.33 -7.36
N GLU A 475 -34.27 -6.08 -6.92
CA GLU A 475 -33.96 -5.63 -5.56
C GLU A 475 -34.76 -6.37 -4.46
N ASN A 476 -35.89 -6.96 -4.83
CA ASN A 476 -36.80 -7.68 -3.94
C ASN A 476 -36.64 -9.21 -3.98
N VAL A 477 -35.53 -9.69 -4.54
CA VAL A 477 -35.18 -11.11 -4.60
C VAL A 477 -33.84 -11.31 -3.89
N GLU A 478 -33.79 -12.29 -3.00
CA GLU A 478 -32.63 -12.66 -2.20
C GLU A 478 -31.45 -13.10 -3.09
N GLY A 479 -30.22 -12.81 -2.66
CA GLY A 479 -29.02 -13.01 -3.46
C GLY A 479 -28.75 -11.90 -4.47
N ILE A 480 -27.53 -11.87 -5.04
CA ILE A 480 -27.11 -10.93 -6.08
C ILE A 480 -26.73 -11.73 -7.32
N GLY A 481 -27.22 -11.34 -8.49
CA GLY A 481 -26.93 -12.08 -9.73
C GLY A 481 -28.01 -13.10 -10.09
N ASN A 482 -29.25 -12.86 -9.65
CA ASN A 482 -30.44 -13.55 -10.15
C ASN A 482 -30.94 -12.88 -11.43
N TYR A 483 -30.53 -13.34 -12.61
CA TYR A 483 -30.92 -12.73 -13.89
C TYR A 483 -31.06 -13.79 -14.98
N TYR A 484 -31.53 -13.40 -16.16
CA TYR A 484 -31.58 -14.29 -17.31
C TYR A 484 -31.04 -13.59 -18.55
N LEU A 485 -30.53 -14.38 -19.49
CA LEU A 485 -30.07 -13.92 -20.81
C LEU A 485 -30.80 -14.68 -21.90
N GLU A 486 -31.35 -13.94 -22.86
CA GLU A 486 -31.92 -14.50 -24.08
C GLU A 486 -30.91 -14.43 -25.22
N ILE A 487 -30.63 -15.58 -25.84
CA ILE A 487 -29.80 -15.70 -27.03
C ILE A 487 -30.71 -15.75 -28.25
N LEU A 488 -30.53 -14.78 -29.15
CA LEU A 488 -31.40 -14.66 -30.31
C LEU A 488 -31.15 -15.77 -31.34
N ALA A 489 -32.19 -16.15 -32.06
CA ALA A 489 -32.10 -17.00 -33.24
C ALA A 489 -31.23 -16.36 -34.34
N PRO A 490 -30.75 -17.11 -35.34
CA PRO A 490 -29.95 -16.53 -36.41
C PRO A 490 -30.65 -15.36 -37.12
N SER A 491 -29.88 -14.34 -37.50
CA SER A 491 -30.39 -13.15 -38.19
C SER A 491 -31.07 -13.57 -39.50
N PRO A 492 -32.24 -13.01 -39.85
CA PRO A 492 -32.85 -11.78 -39.33
C PRO A 492 -33.90 -11.96 -38.22
N SER A 493 -34.07 -13.16 -37.66
CA SER A 493 -35.08 -13.40 -36.62
C SER A 493 -34.81 -12.56 -35.36
N THR A 494 -35.87 -12.08 -34.72
CA THR A 494 -35.79 -11.37 -33.43
C THR A 494 -36.28 -12.23 -32.27
N HIS A 495 -36.61 -13.50 -32.52
CA HIS A 495 -37.05 -14.43 -31.48
C HIS A 495 -35.85 -14.98 -30.69
N SER A 496 -36.06 -15.22 -29.40
CA SER A 496 -35.11 -15.93 -28.54
C SER A 496 -35.10 -17.42 -28.87
N ALA A 497 -33.91 -17.98 -29.08
CA ALA A 497 -33.69 -19.40 -29.32
C ALA A 497 -33.30 -20.15 -28.04
N LEU A 498 -32.68 -19.45 -27.09
CA LEU A 498 -32.21 -20.02 -25.83
C LEU A 498 -32.37 -18.99 -24.70
N THR A 499 -32.91 -19.41 -23.57
CA THR A 499 -32.92 -18.62 -22.33
C THR A 499 -32.02 -19.27 -21.30
N ILE A 500 -31.10 -18.48 -20.75
CA ILE A 500 -30.14 -18.92 -19.74
C ILE A 500 -30.46 -18.20 -18.43
N TYR A 501 -30.87 -18.95 -17.42
CA TYR A 501 -31.15 -18.48 -16.08
C TYR A 501 -29.90 -18.58 -15.21
N PHE A 502 -29.64 -17.54 -14.44
CA PHE A 502 -28.53 -17.41 -13.50
C PHE A 502 -29.14 -17.18 -12.12
N LEU A 503 -28.79 -18.01 -11.14
CA LEU A 503 -29.29 -17.87 -9.78
C LEU A 503 -28.13 -17.91 -8.76
N ASP A 504 -28.17 -16.99 -7.80
CA ASP A 504 -27.20 -16.91 -6.71
C ASP A 504 -27.57 -17.91 -5.62
N THR A 505 -26.79 -18.98 -5.47
CA THR A 505 -27.03 -19.99 -4.43
C THR A 505 -26.49 -19.58 -3.06
N HIS A 506 -26.00 -18.36 -2.91
CA HIS A 506 -25.38 -17.83 -1.69
C HIS A 506 -24.07 -18.58 -1.34
N GLY A 507 -23.71 -18.58 -0.05
CA GLY A 507 -22.48 -19.21 0.45
C GLY A 507 -22.75 -20.07 1.68
N LEU A 508 -22.46 -19.55 2.86
CA LEU A 508 -22.74 -20.22 4.12
C LEU A 508 -24.14 -19.85 4.65
N PRO A 509 -24.86 -20.80 5.28
CA PRO A 509 -26.20 -20.56 5.77
C PRO A 509 -26.22 -19.53 6.92
N PRO A 510 -27.31 -18.77 7.09
CA PRO A 510 -27.42 -17.73 8.12
C PRO A 510 -27.27 -18.22 9.58
N ASP A 511 -27.58 -19.50 9.82
CA ASP A 511 -27.41 -20.17 11.12
C ASP A 511 -26.72 -21.53 10.95
N GLU A 512 -25.39 -21.50 10.90
CA GLU A 512 -24.53 -22.68 10.77
C GLU A 512 -24.70 -23.71 11.91
N LYS A 513 -25.23 -23.31 13.08
CA LYS A 513 -25.49 -24.24 14.17
C LYS A 513 -26.71 -25.10 13.88
N LYS A 514 -27.71 -24.53 13.22
CA LYS A 514 -28.95 -25.21 12.85
C LYS A 514 -28.83 -25.95 11.53
N TYR A 515 -28.15 -25.35 10.55
CA TYR A 515 -27.99 -25.92 9.21
C TYR A 515 -26.51 -26.09 8.92
N LYS A 516 -26.06 -27.35 8.87
CA LYS A 516 -24.68 -27.70 8.54
C LYS A 516 -24.54 -27.88 7.03
N GLY A 517 -23.54 -27.25 6.44
CA GLY A 517 -23.24 -27.33 5.00
C GLY A 517 -23.35 -25.95 4.35
N TYR A 518 -23.58 -25.95 3.04
CA TYR A 518 -23.82 -24.74 2.26
C TYR A 518 -25.28 -24.28 2.32
N ASP A 519 -25.49 -23.03 1.92
CA ASP A 519 -26.80 -22.40 1.82
C ASP A 519 -27.59 -22.89 0.59
N TRP A 520 -28.82 -22.41 0.42
CA TRP A 520 -29.74 -22.83 -0.65
C TRP A 520 -30.43 -21.63 -1.32
N LEU A 521 -31.20 -21.92 -2.36
CA LEU A 521 -32.08 -20.95 -3.02
C LEU A 521 -33.31 -20.67 -2.18
N GLU A 522 -33.57 -19.39 -1.90
CA GLU A 522 -34.70 -18.94 -1.10
C GLU A 522 -36.02 -18.96 -1.89
N PRO A 523 -37.18 -19.06 -1.22
CA PRO A 523 -38.49 -19.13 -1.89
C PRO A 523 -38.78 -17.97 -2.85
N SER A 524 -38.24 -16.78 -2.58
CA SER A 524 -38.35 -15.60 -3.45
C SER A 524 -37.61 -15.78 -4.77
N GLN A 525 -36.42 -16.39 -4.77
CA GLN A 525 -35.64 -16.70 -5.96
C GLN A 525 -36.37 -17.73 -6.82
N ILE A 526 -36.93 -18.77 -6.19
CA ILE A 526 -37.74 -19.79 -6.85
C ILE A 526 -38.98 -19.14 -7.47
N SER A 527 -39.70 -18.33 -6.70
CA SER A 527 -40.89 -17.61 -7.19
C SER A 527 -40.57 -16.66 -8.34
N TRP A 528 -39.43 -15.97 -8.28
CA TRP A 528 -38.96 -15.10 -9.35
C TRP A 528 -38.63 -15.88 -10.62
N PHE A 529 -37.91 -17.00 -10.50
CA PHE A 529 -37.58 -17.89 -11.60
C PHE A 529 -38.85 -18.41 -12.28
N THR A 530 -39.76 -19.03 -11.51
CA THR A 530 -41.03 -19.58 -12.02
C THR A 530 -41.87 -18.51 -12.70
N SER A 531 -42.01 -17.33 -12.07
CA SER A 531 -42.79 -16.23 -12.66
C SER A 531 -42.17 -15.71 -13.97
N THR A 532 -40.85 -15.68 -14.03
CA THR A 532 -40.09 -15.22 -15.21
C THR A 532 -40.22 -16.22 -16.35
N ALA A 533 -39.98 -17.51 -16.08
CA ALA A 533 -40.16 -18.59 -17.06
C ALA A 533 -41.58 -18.59 -17.64
N GLN A 534 -42.61 -18.57 -16.78
CA GLN A 534 -44.01 -18.52 -17.20
C GLN A 534 -44.36 -17.26 -17.99
N GLY A 535 -43.77 -16.11 -17.62
CA GLY A 535 -43.93 -14.85 -18.33
C GLY A 535 -43.38 -14.88 -19.77
N LEU A 536 -42.30 -15.62 -20.00
CA LEU A 536 -41.63 -15.73 -21.29
C LEU A 536 -42.23 -16.81 -22.21
N ARG A 537 -42.91 -17.83 -21.66
CA ARG A 537 -43.52 -18.95 -22.42
C ARG A 537 -44.27 -18.53 -23.69
N LYS A 538 -45.09 -17.47 -23.62
CA LYS A 538 -45.86 -16.99 -24.78
C LYS A 538 -45.00 -16.42 -25.90
N GLN A 539 -43.85 -15.83 -25.56
CA GLN A 539 -42.91 -15.30 -26.55
C GLN A 539 -42.06 -16.43 -27.12
N HIS A 540 -41.59 -17.34 -26.28
CA HIS A 540 -40.84 -18.53 -26.68
C HIS A 540 -41.65 -19.43 -27.62
N ALA A 541 -42.96 -19.61 -27.38
CA ALA A 541 -43.84 -20.38 -28.25
C ALA A 541 -44.03 -19.78 -29.67
N LYS A 542 -43.65 -18.51 -29.90
CA LYS A 542 -43.65 -17.91 -31.24
C LYS A 542 -42.42 -18.28 -32.06
N TYR A 543 -41.39 -18.84 -31.42
CA TYR A 543 -40.23 -19.34 -32.13
C TYR A 543 -40.60 -20.63 -32.87
N SER A 544 -40.28 -20.69 -34.17
CA SER A 544 -40.67 -21.81 -35.04
C SER A 544 -39.86 -23.08 -34.80
N HIS A 545 -38.82 -23.02 -33.97
CA HIS A 545 -37.99 -24.14 -33.58
C HIS A 545 -38.10 -24.38 -32.07
N PHE A 546 -37.49 -25.46 -31.60
CA PHE A 546 -37.40 -25.76 -30.18
C PHE A 546 -36.62 -24.64 -29.46
N HIS A 547 -37.29 -23.98 -28.50
CA HIS A 547 -36.64 -23.06 -27.57
C HIS A 547 -36.01 -23.87 -26.45
N LEU A 548 -34.75 -23.58 -26.12
CA LEU A 548 -34.02 -24.27 -25.06
C LEU A 548 -33.94 -23.37 -23.81
N ASP A 549 -34.22 -23.94 -22.65
CA ASP A 549 -34.06 -23.26 -21.36
C ASP A 549 -32.97 -23.97 -20.56
N MET A 550 -32.09 -23.20 -19.92
CA MET A 550 -30.99 -23.73 -19.09
C MET A 550 -30.84 -22.89 -17.84
N ALA A 551 -30.41 -23.50 -16.74
CA ALA A 551 -30.07 -22.80 -15.50
C ALA A 551 -28.62 -23.07 -15.09
N PHE A 552 -27.93 -22.02 -14.65
CA PHE A 552 -26.61 -22.10 -14.03
C PHE A 552 -26.71 -21.68 -12.56
N ILE A 553 -26.21 -22.57 -11.71
CA ILE A 553 -26.10 -22.41 -10.25
C ILE A 553 -24.72 -22.89 -9.82
N HIS A 554 -24.20 -22.37 -8.71
CA HIS A 554 -22.88 -22.76 -8.21
C HIS A 554 -22.99 -23.95 -7.23
N ILE A 555 -23.72 -23.78 -6.12
CA ILE A 555 -23.95 -24.87 -5.18
C ILE A 555 -24.97 -25.85 -5.79
N PRO A 556 -24.65 -27.16 -5.88
CA PRO A 556 -25.55 -28.14 -6.48
C PRO A 556 -26.79 -28.39 -5.60
N LEU A 557 -27.89 -28.81 -6.24
CA LEU A 557 -29.12 -29.18 -5.54
C LEU A 557 -28.97 -30.48 -4.74
N PRO A 558 -29.71 -30.66 -3.62
CA PRO A 558 -29.67 -31.88 -2.80
C PRO A 558 -29.93 -33.17 -3.57
N GLU A 559 -30.80 -33.12 -4.58
CA GLU A 559 -31.15 -34.26 -5.44
C GLU A 559 -29.93 -34.83 -6.16
N TYR A 560 -28.92 -34.00 -6.48
CA TYR A 560 -27.68 -34.47 -7.09
C TYR A 560 -26.85 -35.37 -6.16
N ALA A 561 -27.09 -35.33 -4.85
CA ALA A 561 -26.43 -36.21 -3.88
C ALA A 561 -27.18 -37.54 -3.65
N GLU A 562 -28.31 -37.78 -4.33
CA GLU A 562 -29.10 -39.01 -4.14
C GLU A 562 -28.43 -40.26 -4.71
N GLU A 563 -28.55 -41.37 -3.97
CA GLU A 563 -28.05 -42.68 -4.40
C GLU A 563 -28.93 -43.22 -5.54
N GLY A 564 -28.36 -43.36 -6.74
CA GLY A 564 -29.05 -43.92 -7.91
C GLY A 564 -29.00 -43.07 -9.17
N LEU A 565 -28.44 -41.86 -9.10
CA LEU A 565 -28.25 -41.01 -10.29
C LEU A 565 -27.31 -41.64 -11.30
N VAL A 566 -27.70 -41.56 -12.58
CA VAL A 566 -26.89 -42.06 -13.69
C VAL A 566 -25.97 -40.95 -14.17
N VAL A 567 -24.66 -41.11 -13.96
CA VAL A 567 -23.64 -40.22 -14.51
C VAL A 567 -23.60 -40.38 -16.04
N LYS A 568 -24.13 -39.40 -16.78
CA LYS A 568 -24.11 -39.36 -18.26
C LYS A 568 -22.95 -38.50 -18.74
N GLY A 569 -21.74 -39.09 -18.76
CA GLY A 569 -20.50 -38.43 -19.19
C GLY A 569 -19.68 -37.88 -18.01
N GLY A 570 -18.36 -37.81 -18.20
CA GLY A 570 -17.42 -37.40 -17.15
C GLY A 570 -16.99 -38.53 -16.20
N GLN A 571 -16.24 -38.17 -15.16
CA GLN A 571 -15.82 -39.08 -14.07
C GLN A 571 -16.14 -38.43 -12.73
N TRP A 572 -16.86 -39.16 -11.88
CA TRP A 572 -17.14 -38.73 -10.51
C TRP A 572 -15.88 -38.97 -9.65
N ARG A 573 -15.14 -37.89 -9.35
CA ARG A 573 -13.85 -37.94 -8.64
C ARG A 573 -13.89 -37.40 -7.21
N GLU A 574 -14.91 -36.61 -6.88
CA GLU A 574 -15.04 -35.91 -5.59
C GLU A 574 -16.48 -35.98 -5.09
N GLY A 575 -16.67 -35.91 -3.77
CA GLY A 575 -18.00 -35.94 -3.16
C GLY A 575 -18.84 -34.71 -3.52
N ILE A 576 -20.16 -34.87 -3.56
CA ILE A 576 -21.09 -33.77 -3.87
C ILE A 576 -21.41 -33.01 -2.59
N THR A 577 -21.12 -31.70 -2.58
CA THR A 577 -21.34 -30.82 -1.44
C THR A 577 -22.62 -30.01 -1.58
N ALA A 578 -23.76 -30.70 -1.63
CA ALA A 578 -25.08 -30.07 -1.69
C ALA A 578 -25.57 -29.61 -0.30
N PRO A 579 -26.50 -28.63 -0.22
CA PRO A 579 -27.09 -28.22 1.04
C PRO A 579 -27.92 -29.37 1.64
N LYS A 580 -28.04 -29.39 2.97
CA LYS A 580 -28.89 -30.39 3.66
C LYS A 580 -30.37 -30.04 3.63
N PHE A 581 -30.68 -28.76 3.46
CA PHE A 581 -32.04 -28.30 3.32
C PHE A 581 -32.43 -28.38 1.85
N ASN A 582 -33.58 -28.99 1.57
CA ASN A 582 -34.14 -29.03 0.23
C ASN A 582 -35.14 -27.87 0.04
N SER A 583 -34.78 -26.94 -0.84
CA SER A 583 -35.62 -25.81 -1.21
C SER A 583 -36.70 -26.16 -2.25
N HIS A 584 -36.68 -27.38 -2.78
CA HIS A 584 -37.55 -27.87 -3.86
C HIS A 584 -37.35 -27.11 -5.18
N PHE A 585 -36.15 -26.57 -5.42
CA PHE A 585 -35.85 -25.93 -6.70
C PHE A 585 -35.78 -26.93 -7.87
N TYR A 586 -35.43 -28.18 -7.60
CA TYR A 586 -35.49 -29.24 -8.62
C TYR A 586 -36.89 -29.38 -9.21
N ASP A 587 -37.92 -29.37 -8.36
CA ASP A 587 -39.32 -29.44 -8.77
C ASP A 587 -39.69 -28.25 -9.68
N ALA A 588 -39.25 -27.04 -9.33
CA ALA A 588 -39.47 -25.85 -10.14
C ALA A 588 -38.79 -25.93 -11.52
N LEU A 589 -37.57 -26.47 -11.60
CA LEU A 589 -36.88 -26.69 -12.87
C LEU A 589 -37.60 -27.73 -13.74
N ALA A 590 -38.15 -28.78 -13.14
CA ALA A 590 -38.92 -29.81 -13.85
C ALA A 590 -40.27 -29.27 -14.35
N ASP A 591 -41.00 -28.53 -13.51
CA ASP A 591 -42.29 -27.91 -13.86
C ASP A 591 -42.17 -26.89 -15.00
N GLU A 592 -41.02 -26.23 -15.10
CA GLU A 592 -40.69 -25.28 -16.18
C GLU A 592 -39.98 -25.94 -17.38
N GLY A 593 -39.77 -27.26 -17.35
CA GLY A 593 -39.25 -28.04 -18.48
C GLY A 593 -37.76 -27.85 -18.75
N ILE A 594 -37.00 -27.37 -17.77
CA ILE A 594 -35.53 -27.24 -17.83
C ILE A 594 -34.86 -28.57 -17.53
N LEU A 595 -35.42 -29.33 -16.58
CA LEU A 595 -35.04 -30.71 -16.29
C LEU A 595 -36.11 -31.65 -16.87
N GLY A 596 -35.65 -32.76 -17.45
CA GLY A 596 -36.48 -33.74 -18.15
C GLY A 596 -36.39 -35.14 -17.56
#